data_AF-A0A536LL34-F1
#
_entry.id   AF-A0A536LL34-F1
#
_cell.length_a   1.000
_cell.length_b   1.000
_cell.length_c   1.000
_cell.angle_alpha   90.00
_cell.angle_beta   90.00
_cell.angle_gamma   90.00
#
_symmetry.space_group_name_H-M   'P 1'
#
loop_
_entity.id
_entity.type
_entity.pdbx_description
1 polymer ?
#
loop_
_entity_poly.entity_id
_entity_poly.type
_entity_poly.pdbx_seq_one_letter_code
_entity_poly.pdbx_strand_id
1 'polypeptide(L)'
;MHAKLRDCDSDIPAGSQGRTTMSYAREHGLSTRGVRLFALLAVVTLLSLAGAQGDVPVAQAAPTPNAYALVQDVTSANVGSMVDFALIPGRPTEAVVVTQGGMVWRVSLTNAFARTEFGNLTGLIRGGGAGSEEGLLSLAFSPNFVGDSRVYVYYTPLAARCAPIVRCSRIARMPVVNNDMIEASETVVLDIDQEIAQSNHNGGRLLFGPDGYLYLSIGDGGGGGDPNETGQDNTDLIG
;
A
#
# COMPACT_ATOMS: atom_id res chain seq x y z
N MET A 1 0.94 14.82 1.79
CA MET A 1 -0.29 14.49 2.57
C MET A 1 -0.34 12.97 2.81
N HIS A 2 -1.06 12.45 3.83
CA HIS A 2 -1.26 10.99 4.00
C HIS A 2 -2.71 10.64 3.64
N ALA A 3 -2.93 9.86 2.57
CA ALA A 3 -4.25 9.36 2.22
C ALA A 3 -4.51 8.02 2.94
N LYS A 4 -5.72 7.85 3.50
CA LYS A 4 -6.15 6.65 4.25
C LYS A 4 -7.29 5.97 3.50
N LEU A 5 -7.08 4.75 3.03
CA LEU A 5 -8.10 3.95 2.35
C LEU A 5 -8.44 2.70 3.17
N ARG A 6 -9.74 2.38 3.26
CA ARG A 6 -10.24 1.13 3.87
C ARG A 6 -10.60 0.16 2.76
N ASP A 7 -10.09 -1.07 2.81
CA ASP A 7 -10.56 -2.15 1.94
C ASP A 7 -11.94 -2.60 2.44
N CYS A 8 -12.99 -2.32 1.65
CA CYS A 8 -14.39 -2.58 2.02
C CYS A 8 -14.91 -3.92 1.43
N ASP A 9 -14.06 -4.70 0.78
CA ASP A 9 -14.50 -5.88 0.03
C ASP A 9 -14.86 -7.10 0.89
N SER A 10 -14.62 -7.03 2.21
CA SER A 10 -15.07 -8.05 3.15
C SER A 10 -16.58 -8.02 3.44
N ASP A 11 -17.29 -6.95 3.04
CA ASP A 11 -18.67 -6.68 3.47
C ASP A 11 -19.69 -6.52 2.31
N ILE A 12 -19.35 -6.85 1.06
CA ILE A 12 -20.27 -6.64 -0.09
C ILE A 12 -20.81 -7.97 -0.65
N PRO A 13 -22.13 -8.24 -0.57
CA PRO A 13 -22.77 -9.28 -1.36
C PRO A 13 -22.73 -8.91 -2.85
N ALA A 14 -22.44 -9.89 -3.70
CA ALA A 14 -22.29 -9.69 -5.14
C ALA A 14 -23.50 -8.98 -5.79
N GLY A 15 -23.27 -7.78 -6.32
CA GLY A 15 -24.17 -7.13 -7.28
C GLY A 15 -24.49 -5.66 -6.97
N SER A 16 -23.66 -4.74 -7.47
CA SER A 16 -24.09 -3.54 -8.20
C SER A 16 -22.89 -2.63 -8.48
N GLN A 17 -22.62 -2.39 -9.77
CA GLN A 17 -21.65 -1.40 -10.24
C GLN A 17 -22.35 -0.03 -10.22
N GLY A 18 -21.92 0.84 -9.30
CA GLY A 18 -22.41 2.22 -9.18
C GLY A 18 -21.26 3.14 -8.78
N ARG A 19 -20.91 4.05 -9.68
CA ARG A 19 -19.88 5.09 -9.49
C ARG A 19 -20.30 5.97 -8.31
N THR A 20 -19.59 5.87 -7.18
CA THR A 20 -19.91 6.65 -5.97
C THR A 20 -19.06 7.92 -5.95
N THR A 21 -19.66 9.05 -6.28
CA THR A 21 -19.13 10.39 -5.96
C THR A 21 -19.49 10.71 -4.50
N MET A 22 -18.49 10.84 -3.63
CA MET A 22 -18.71 11.24 -2.23
C MET A 22 -18.81 12.77 -2.14
N SER A 23 -20.02 13.29 -1.91
CA SER A 23 -20.24 14.65 -1.40
C SER A 23 -20.49 14.59 0.11
N TYR A 24 -19.77 15.42 0.87
CA TYR A 24 -19.79 15.43 2.33
C TYR A 24 -21.02 16.19 2.86
N ALA A 25 -21.96 15.49 3.50
CA ALA A 25 -23.05 16.10 4.25
C ALA A 25 -22.82 15.93 5.75
N ARG A 26 -22.74 17.05 6.48
CA ARG A 26 -22.69 17.11 7.95
C ARG A 26 -24.07 16.77 8.53
N GLU A 27 -24.14 15.82 9.45
CA GLU A 27 -25.25 15.73 10.40
C GLU A 27 -24.73 15.83 11.84
N HIS A 28 -25.19 16.88 12.53
CA HIS A 28 -25.12 17.06 13.98
C HIS A 28 -26.44 16.58 14.58
N GLY A 29 -26.39 15.69 15.57
CA GLY A 29 -27.58 15.28 16.30
C GLY A 29 -27.26 14.48 17.56
N LEU A 30 -26.98 15.18 18.66
CA LEU A 30 -27.01 14.59 20.00
C LEU A 30 -28.45 14.26 20.38
N SER A 31 -28.70 13.04 20.86
CA SER A 31 -29.90 12.72 21.64
C SER A 31 -29.54 11.89 22.86
N THR A 32 -29.73 12.49 24.03
CA THR A 32 -29.63 11.88 25.36
C THR A 32 -30.96 11.21 25.74
N ARG A 33 -30.88 10.07 26.43
CA ARG A 33 -31.85 9.46 27.38
C ARG A 33 -31.51 7.95 27.45
N GLY A 34 -31.48 7.24 28.56
CA GLY A 34 -31.75 7.51 29.96
C GLY A 34 -31.48 6.20 30.73
N VAL A 35 -30.99 6.32 31.96
CA VAL A 35 -30.63 5.22 32.87
C VAL A 35 -31.87 4.44 33.30
N ARG A 36 -31.82 3.10 33.28
CA ARG A 36 -32.59 2.26 34.21
C ARG A 36 -31.78 1.04 34.66
N LEU A 37 -31.61 0.98 35.98
CA LEU A 37 -30.93 -0.04 36.77
C LEU A 37 -31.87 -1.24 36.97
N PHE A 38 -31.44 -2.44 36.62
CA PHE A 38 -32.02 -3.69 37.12
C PHE A 38 -30.90 -4.62 37.56
N ALA A 39 -30.80 -4.81 38.89
CA ALA A 39 -29.97 -5.82 39.49
C ALA A 39 -30.74 -7.15 39.48
N LEU A 40 -30.16 -8.21 38.90
CA LEU A 40 -30.53 -9.58 39.23
C LEU A 40 -29.27 -10.46 39.19
N LEU A 41 -29.06 -11.18 40.29
CA LEU A 41 -28.01 -12.15 40.53
C LEU A 41 -27.99 -13.25 39.45
N ALA A 42 -26.85 -13.43 38.78
CA ALA A 42 -26.51 -14.67 38.10
C ALA A 42 -25.17 -15.16 38.68
N VAL A 43 -25.24 -16.23 39.47
CA VAL A 43 -24.07 -17.02 39.87
C VAL A 43 -23.56 -17.70 38.60
N VAL A 44 -22.46 -17.19 38.05
CA VAL A 44 -21.73 -17.84 36.96
C VAL A 44 -20.41 -18.34 37.53
N THR A 45 -20.24 -19.65 37.45
CA THR A 45 -18.99 -20.39 37.70
C THR A 45 -17.80 -19.69 37.06
N LEU A 46 -16.79 -19.35 37.88
CA LEU A 46 -15.47 -18.93 37.43
C LEU A 46 -14.79 -20.11 36.72
N LEU A 47 -15.02 -20.22 35.41
CA LEU A 47 -14.12 -20.93 34.52
C LEU A 47 -12.93 -20.01 34.30
N SER A 48 -11.74 -20.46 34.68
CA SER A 48 -10.49 -19.75 34.45
C SER A 48 -10.29 -19.52 32.95
N LEU A 49 -10.63 -18.32 32.47
CA LEU A 49 -10.08 -17.78 31.23
C LEU A 49 -8.61 -17.52 31.49
N ALA A 50 -7.77 -18.53 31.21
CA ALA A 50 -6.39 -18.28 30.84
C ALA A 50 -6.46 -17.45 29.55
N GLY A 51 -6.52 -16.13 29.71
CA GLY A 51 -6.28 -15.22 28.61
C GLY A 51 -4.93 -15.58 28.05
N ALA A 52 -4.88 -15.95 26.78
CA ALA A 52 -3.66 -15.86 26.01
C ALA A 52 -3.25 -14.38 26.07
N GLN A 53 -2.39 -14.05 27.03
CA GLN A 53 -1.58 -12.85 26.96
C GLN A 53 -0.78 -13.04 25.68
N GLY A 54 -1.24 -12.44 24.57
CA GLY A 54 -0.39 -12.28 23.41
C GLY A 54 0.88 -11.61 23.92
N ASP A 55 2.02 -12.26 23.71
CA ASP A 55 3.32 -11.74 24.13
C ASP A 55 3.40 -10.28 23.71
N VAL A 56 3.41 -9.36 24.69
CA VAL A 56 3.67 -7.96 24.41
C VAL A 56 5.05 -7.95 23.74
N PRO A 57 5.19 -7.43 22.51
CA PRO A 57 6.49 -7.40 21.84
C PRO A 57 7.47 -6.71 22.80
N VAL A 58 8.48 -7.46 23.23
CA VAL A 58 9.54 -6.91 24.08
C VAL A 58 10.11 -5.74 23.30
N ALA A 59 10.05 -4.54 23.89
CA ALA A 59 10.57 -3.33 23.26
C ALA A 59 12.01 -3.61 22.81
N GLN A 60 12.23 -3.64 21.49
CA GLN A 60 13.55 -3.85 20.94
C GLN A 60 14.46 -2.74 21.48
N ALA A 61 15.61 -3.13 22.03
CA ALA A 61 16.56 -2.17 22.58
C ALA A 61 16.83 -1.06 21.55
N ALA A 62 16.86 0.18 22.01
CA ALA A 62 17.09 1.31 21.14
C ALA A 62 18.39 1.11 20.34
N PRO A 63 18.43 1.49 19.06
CA PRO A 63 19.65 1.48 18.25
C PRO A 63 20.82 2.12 18.98
N THR A 64 21.92 1.41 19.15
CA THR A 64 23.15 1.99 19.69
C THR A 64 23.77 2.92 18.63
N PRO A 65 24.11 4.18 18.96
CA PRO A 65 24.77 5.07 18.03
C PRO A 65 26.04 4.44 17.43
N ASN A 66 26.21 4.53 16.12
CA ASN A 66 27.37 4.01 15.37
C ASN A 66 27.61 2.49 15.48
N ALA A 67 26.64 1.70 15.93
CA ALA A 67 26.78 0.24 16.02
C ALA A 67 26.43 -0.51 14.72
N TYR A 68 26.20 0.22 13.63
CA TYR A 68 25.79 -0.34 12.34
C TYR A 68 26.92 -0.21 11.32
N ALA A 69 27.21 -1.30 10.62
CA ALA A 69 28.09 -1.31 9.47
C ALA A 69 27.29 -1.73 8.22
N LEU A 70 27.67 -1.20 7.05
CA LEU A 70 27.10 -1.66 5.79
C LEU A 70 27.60 -3.07 5.50
N VAL A 71 26.67 -3.99 5.31
CA VAL A 71 26.95 -5.37 4.91
C VAL A 71 26.22 -5.65 3.62
N GLN A 72 26.94 -6.16 2.62
CA GLN A 72 26.32 -6.69 1.42
C GLN A 72 25.79 -8.09 1.73
N ASP A 73 24.48 -8.20 1.89
CA ASP A 73 23.83 -9.44 2.34
C ASP A 73 23.10 -10.15 1.18
N VAL A 74 22.24 -9.43 0.45
CA VAL A 74 21.39 -10.00 -0.59
C VAL A 74 21.93 -9.67 -1.99
N THR A 75 22.91 -10.44 -2.46
CA THR A 75 23.54 -10.19 -3.78
C THR A 75 22.58 -10.39 -4.96
N SER A 76 21.60 -11.28 -4.79
CA SER A 76 20.55 -11.55 -5.80
C SER A 76 19.60 -10.36 -6.03
N ALA A 77 19.56 -9.40 -5.09
CA ALA A 77 18.79 -8.17 -5.18
C ALA A 77 19.52 -7.03 -5.92
N ASN A 78 20.70 -7.28 -6.51
CA ASN A 78 21.37 -6.31 -7.36
C ASN A 78 20.63 -6.15 -8.70
N VAL A 79 19.64 -5.26 -8.71
CA VAL A 79 18.84 -4.88 -9.88
C VAL A 79 18.92 -3.36 -10.08
N GLY A 80 19.02 -2.95 -11.34
CA GLY A 80 19.00 -1.52 -11.68
C GLY A 80 17.64 -0.89 -11.36
N SER A 81 17.66 0.39 -10.98
CA SER A 81 16.46 1.18 -10.69
C SER A 81 15.52 0.55 -9.65
N MET A 82 16.07 -0.08 -8.62
CA MET A 82 15.30 -0.53 -7.45
C MET A 82 14.68 0.69 -6.74
N VAL A 83 13.39 0.60 -6.42
CA VAL A 83 12.66 1.65 -5.70
C VAL A 83 11.99 1.14 -4.43
N ASP A 84 11.75 -0.16 -4.31
CA ASP A 84 11.13 -0.75 -3.12
C ASP A 84 11.62 -2.19 -2.88
N PHE A 85 11.50 -2.62 -1.62
CA PHE A 85 11.86 -3.93 -1.13
C PHE A 85 10.86 -4.36 -0.03
N ALA A 86 10.27 -5.54 -0.16
CA ALA A 86 9.30 -6.06 0.81
C ALA A 86 9.51 -7.56 1.07
N LEU A 87 9.56 -7.94 2.34
CA LEU A 87 9.53 -9.36 2.74
C LEU A 87 8.18 -9.98 2.36
N ILE A 88 8.18 -11.23 1.90
CA ILE A 88 6.92 -11.89 1.56
C ILE A 88 6.30 -12.51 2.82
N PRO A 89 5.06 -12.13 3.21
CA PRO A 89 4.43 -12.69 4.40
C PRO A 89 4.34 -14.22 4.36
N GLY A 90 4.63 -14.86 5.49
CA GLY A 90 4.72 -16.32 5.60
C GLY A 90 5.99 -16.94 5.01
N ARG A 91 6.90 -16.15 4.43
CA ARG A 91 8.16 -16.62 3.82
C ARG A 91 9.34 -15.77 4.29
N PRO A 92 9.85 -16.00 5.52
CA PRO A 92 10.81 -15.11 6.17
C PRO A 92 12.18 -15.02 5.48
N THR A 93 12.46 -15.92 4.53
CA THR A 93 13.72 -15.95 3.75
C THR A 93 13.53 -15.52 2.30
N GLU A 94 12.37 -14.93 1.96
CA GLU A 94 12.06 -14.45 0.62
C GLU A 94 11.56 -13.00 0.67
N ALA A 95 11.92 -12.24 -0.35
CA ALA A 95 11.47 -10.87 -0.53
C ALA A 95 11.10 -10.62 -2.00
N VAL A 96 10.44 -9.51 -2.25
CA VAL A 96 10.32 -8.92 -3.58
C VAL A 96 11.14 -7.64 -3.66
N VAL A 97 11.74 -7.44 -4.83
CA VAL A 97 12.44 -6.21 -5.21
C VAL A 97 11.64 -5.57 -6.34
N VAL A 98 11.28 -4.31 -6.16
CA VAL A 98 10.48 -3.53 -7.10
C VAL A 98 11.40 -2.61 -7.88
N THR A 99 11.30 -2.61 -9.21
CA THR A 99 12.03 -1.67 -10.06
C THR A 99 11.11 -0.60 -10.64
N GLN A 100 11.64 0.61 -10.81
CA GLN A 100 10.91 1.73 -11.41
C GLN A 100 10.33 1.37 -12.79
N GLY A 101 11.07 0.55 -13.55
CA GLY A 101 10.68 0.08 -14.87
C GLY A 101 9.54 -0.96 -14.88
N GLY A 102 8.97 -1.32 -13.73
CA GLY A 102 7.77 -2.17 -13.65
C GLY A 102 8.04 -3.66 -13.48
N MET A 103 9.30 -4.07 -13.35
CA MET A 103 9.61 -5.47 -13.01
C MET A 103 9.58 -5.66 -11.50
N VAL A 104 8.97 -6.76 -11.05
CA VAL A 104 9.02 -7.21 -9.67
C VAL A 104 9.75 -8.54 -9.63
N TRP A 105 10.83 -8.60 -8.85
CA TRP A 105 11.67 -9.80 -8.72
C TRP A 105 11.47 -10.43 -7.36
N ARG A 106 11.22 -11.73 -7.32
CA ARG A 106 11.35 -12.52 -6.09
C ARG A 106 12.81 -12.89 -5.87
N VAL A 107 13.30 -12.66 -4.67
CA VAL A 107 14.69 -12.94 -4.27
C VAL A 107 14.75 -13.80 -3.02
N SER A 108 15.78 -14.63 -2.94
CA SER A 108 16.12 -15.40 -1.74
C SER A 108 17.10 -14.61 -0.88
N LEU A 109 16.78 -14.49 0.42
CA LEU A 109 17.66 -13.84 1.41
C LEU A 109 18.76 -14.77 1.91
N THR A 110 18.65 -16.07 1.64
CA THR A 110 19.61 -17.09 2.05
C THR A 110 20.40 -17.66 0.87
N ASN A 111 20.23 -17.09 -0.32
CA ASN A 111 20.79 -17.59 -1.58
C ASN A 111 20.34 -19.02 -1.94
N ALA A 112 19.17 -19.45 -1.46
CA ALA A 112 18.61 -20.77 -1.75
C ALA A 112 18.17 -20.93 -3.22
N PHE A 113 17.91 -19.83 -3.92
CA PHE A 113 17.56 -19.82 -5.34
C PHE A 113 18.02 -18.51 -6.01
N ALA A 114 18.25 -18.57 -7.33
CA ALA A 114 18.49 -17.39 -8.16
C ALA A 114 17.19 -16.58 -8.32
N ARG A 115 17.29 -15.24 -8.43
CA ARG A 115 16.10 -14.38 -8.56
C ARG A 115 15.15 -14.87 -9.67
N THR A 116 13.86 -14.82 -9.39
CA THR A 116 12.80 -15.18 -10.34
C THR A 116 11.88 -13.99 -10.54
N GLU A 117 11.22 -13.92 -11.69
CA GLU A 117 10.12 -12.97 -11.89
C GLU A 117 9.00 -13.24 -10.88
N PHE A 118 8.42 -12.17 -10.35
CA PHE A 118 7.24 -12.18 -9.49
C PHE A 118 6.09 -11.38 -10.10
N GLY A 119 6.37 -10.50 -11.07
CA GLY A 119 5.36 -9.74 -11.79
C GLY A 119 5.98 -8.76 -12.77
N ASN A 120 5.19 -8.35 -13.75
CA ASN A 120 5.66 -7.51 -14.86
C ASN A 120 4.60 -6.50 -15.30
N LEU A 121 4.76 -5.25 -14.86
CA LEU A 121 3.86 -4.14 -15.20
C LEU A 121 4.42 -3.30 -16.35
N THR A 122 5.46 -3.74 -17.05
CA THR A 122 6.11 -2.93 -18.10
C THR A 122 5.13 -2.47 -19.19
N GLY A 123 4.11 -3.27 -19.49
CA GLY A 123 3.03 -2.94 -20.43
C GLY A 123 1.91 -2.04 -19.87
N LEU A 124 1.93 -1.74 -18.57
CA LEU A 124 0.88 -1.00 -17.86
C LEU A 124 1.29 0.42 -17.47
N ILE A 125 2.59 0.68 -17.40
CA ILE A 125 3.15 1.90 -16.79
C ILE A 125 3.79 2.83 -17.82
N ARG A 126 3.93 4.11 -17.46
CA ARG A 126 4.87 5.02 -18.12
C ARG A 126 6.29 4.67 -17.69
N GLY A 127 7.23 4.66 -18.64
CA GLY A 127 8.63 4.36 -18.34
C GLY A 127 9.33 5.52 -17.63
N GLY A 128 9.96 5.24 -16.49
CA GLY A 128 10.84 6.19 -15.80
C GLY A 128 12.13 6.43 -16.61
N GLY A 129 12.28 7.64 -17.14
CA GLY A 129 13.51 8.11 -17.79
C GLY A 129 14.41 8.88 -16.82
N ALA A 130 15.59 9.30 -17.29
CA ALA A 130 16.49 10.13 -16.49
C ALA A 130 15.77 11.41 -15.99
N GLY A 131 15.68 11.57 -14.67
CA GLY A 131 15.01 12.72 -14.03
C GLY A 131 13.50 12.60 -13.88
N SER A 132 12.86 11.52 -14.35
CA SER A 132 11.45 11.22 -14.10
C SER A 132 11.29 10.31 -12.88
N GLU A 133 10.28 10.57 -12.06
CA GLU A 133 9.84 9.68 -10.99
C GLU A 133 8.63 8.84 -11.39
N GLU A 134 8.25 8.84 -12.67
CA GLU A 134 7.16 7.97 -13.14
C GLU A 134 7.62 6.51 -13.19
N GLY A 135 6.67 5.60 -13.03
CA GLY A 135 6.90 4.16 -13.11
C GLY A 135 6.16 3.39 -12.02
N LEU A 136 6.61 2.18 -11.73
CA LEU A 136 6.19 1.44 -10.54
C LEU A 136 6.98 1.94 -9.34
N LEU A 137 6.32 2.36 -8.27
CA LEU A 137 6.97 3.08 -7.16
C LEU A 137 6.93 2.32 -5.84
N SER A 138 5.90 1.51 -5.58
CA SER A 138 5.83 0.71 -4.37
C SER A 138 4.92 -0.50 -4.51
N LEU A 139 5.16 -1.50 -3.65
CA LEU A 139 4.34 -2.69 -3.50
C LEU A 139 4.10 -2.96 -2.01
N ALA A 140 2.85 -3.24 -1.65
CA ALA A 140 2.47 -3.71 -0.34
C ALA A 140 1.74 -5.06 -0.45
N PHE A 141 2.13 -6.04 0.36
CA PHE A 141 1.35 -7.26 0.53
C PHE A 141 0.09 -6.97 1.35
N SER A 142 -1.01 -7.67 1.05
CA SER A 142 -2.20 -7.69 1.90
C SER A 142 -1.80 -8.10 3.34
N PRO A 143 -2.40 -7.51 4.39
CA PRO A 143 -2.22 -7.98 5.76
C PRO A 143 -2.60 -9.46 5.93
N ASN A 144 -3.50 -9.97 5.09
CA ASN A 144 -3.90 -11.38 5.04
C ASN A 144 -3.32 -12.12 3.81
N PHE A 145 -2.14 -11.74 3.33
CA PHE A 145 -1.54 -12.31 2.11
C PHE A 145 -1.47 -13.84 2.11
N VAL A 146 -1.23 -14.48 3.26
CA VAL A 146 -1.20 -15.94 3.38
C VAL A 146 -2.57 -16.57 3.07
N GLY A 147 -3.67 -15.86 3.34
CA GLY A 147 -5.03 -16.32 3.10
C GLY A 147 -5.65 -15.84 1.78
N ASP A 148 -5.28 -14.65 1.29
CA ASP A 148 -5.91 -14.04 0.11
C ASP A 148 -5.00 -13.93 -1.12
N SER A 149 -3.69 -14.11 -0.96
CA SER A 149 -2.67 -13.96 -2.00
C SER A 149 -2.77 -12.64 -2.78
N ARG A 150 -3.09 -11.52 -2.11
CA ARG A 150 -3.21 -10.21 -2.78
C ARG A 150 -2.03 -9.28 -2.54
N VAL A 151 -1.62 -8.60 -3.59
CA VAL A 151 -0.65 -7.49 -3.53
C VAL A 151 -1.29 -6.20 -4.03
N TYR A 152 -0.82 -5.09 -3.48
CA TYR A 152 -1.20 -3.74 -3.86
C TYR A 152 0.02 -3.04 -4.42
N VAL A 153 -0.15 -2.29 -5.50
CA VAL A 153 0.92 -1.56 -6.19
C VAL A 153 0.52 -0.11 -6.35
N TYR A 154 1.51 0.79 -6.29
CA TYR A 154 1.36 2.20 -6.64
C TYR A 154 2.27 2.53 -7.82
N TYR A 155 1.69 3.03 -8.91
CA TYR A 155 2.44 3.30 -10.14
C TYR A 155 1.80 4.41 -10.99
N THR A 156 2.55 4.93 -11.96
CA THR A 156 2.07 5.86 -13.00
C THR A 156 1.63 5.09 -14.25
N PRO A 157 0.32 4.99 -14.57
CA PRO A 157 -0.15 4.26 -15.74
C PRO A 157 0.21 4.92 -17.06
N LEU A 158 0.18 4.14 -18.15
CA LEU A 158 0.12 4.69 -19.52
C LEU A 158 -1.03 5.69 -19.65
N ALA A 159 -0.82 6.79 -20.41
CA ALA A 159 -1.78 7.88 -20.54
C ALA A 159 -3.21 7.42 -20.94
N ALA A 160 -3.31 6.44 -21.85
CA ALA A 160 -4.58 5.87 -22.28
C ALA A 160 -5.40 5.23 -21.14
N ARG A 161 -4.74 4.89 -20.02
CA ARG A 161 -5.35 4.28 -18.83
C ARG A 161 -5.78 5.31 -17.78
N CYS A 162 -5.45 6.59 -17.99
CA CYS A 162 -5.86 7.72 -17.15
C CYS A 162 -7.01 8.53 -17.77
N ALA A 163 -7.50 8.14 -18.96
CA ALA A 163 -8.48 8.92 -19.70
C ALA A 163 -9.75 9.22 -18.84
N PRO A 164 -10.27 10.46 -18.88
CA PRO A 164 -9.95 11.53 -19.83
C PRO A 164 -8.69 12.36 -19.50
N ILE A 165 -8.03 12.10 -18.38
CA ILE A 165 -6.82 12.82 -17.96
C ILE A 165 -5.59 12.23 -18.64
N VAL A 166 -4.60 13.08 -18.93
CA VAL A 166 -3.37 12.66 -19.63
C VAL A 166 -2.37 11.95 -18.70
N ARG A 167 -2.50 12.16 -17.38
CA ARG A 167 -1.59 11.66 -16.36
C ARG A 167 -2.32 11.48 -15.03
N CYS A 168 -2.07 10.34 -14.40
CA CYS A 168 -2.60 9.97 -13.10
C CYS A 168 -1.59 9.06 -12.39
N SER A 169 -1.73 8.92 -11.09
CA SER A 169 -1.13 7.84 -10.32
C SER A 169 -2.22 6.85 -9.93
N ARG A 170 -1.88 5.57 -9.80
CA ARG A 170 -2.85 4.51 -9.54
C ARG A 170 -2.40 3.62 -8.40
N ILE A 171 -3.34 3.36 -7.50
CA ILE A 171 -3.29 2.21 -6.60
C ILE A 171 -4.12 1.10 -7.23
N ALA A 172 -3.53 -0.07 -7.42
CA ALA A 172 -4.23 -1.25 -7.88
C ALA A 172 -3.89 -2.46 -7.02
N ARG A 173 -4.77 -3.46 -7.02
CA ARG A 173 -4.51 -4.77 -6.41
C ARG A 173 -4.53 -5.88 -7.46
N MET A 174 -3.70 -6.88 -7.25
CA MET A 174 -3.54 -8.03 -8.14
C MET A 174 -3.46 -9.32 -7.31
N PRO A 175 -4.01 -10.44 -7.81
CA PRO A 175 -3.83 -11.74 -7.19
C PRO A 175 -2.44 -12.29 -7.51
N VAL A 176 -1.91 -13.10 -6.60
CA VAL A 176 -0.67 -13.86 -6.78
C VAL A 176 -1.01 -15.35 -6.88
N VAL A 177 -0.59 -15.97 -7.97
CA VAL A 177 -0.79 -17.40 -8.25
C VAL A 177 0.57 -18.02 -8.55
N ASN A 178 0.96 -19.08 -7.84
CA ASN A 178 2.23 -19.78 -8.07
C ASN A 178 3.48 -18.89 -8.04
N ASN A 179 3.52 -17.89 -7.14
CA ASN A 179 4.58 -16.87 -7.04
C ASN A 179 4.62 -15.87 -8.20
N ASP A 180 3.52 -15.73 -8.94
CA ASP A 180 3.39 -14.78 -10.03
C ASP A 180 2.20 -13.85 -9.78
N MET A 181 2.44 -12.56 -9.80
CA MET A 181 1.44 -11.50 -9.68
C MET A 181 0.78 -11.31 -11.03
N ILE A 182 -0.50 -11.64 -11.12
CA ILE A 182 -1.24 -11.68 -12.37
C ILE A 182 -1.74 -10.27 -12.72
N GLU A 183 -0.92 -9.50 -13.43
CA GLU A 183 -1.18 -8.11 -13.80
C GLU A 183 -2.40 -7.96 -14.71
N ALA A 184 -2.71 -8.99 -15.51
CA ALA A 184 -3.92 -9.03 -16.33
C ALA A 184 -5.22 -9.08 -15.50
N SER A 185 -5.13 -9.43 -14.21
CA SER A 185 -6.26 -9.46 -13.26
C SER A 185 -6.29 -8.22 -12.35
N GLU A 186 -5.71 -7.11 -12.80
CA GLU A 186 -5.71 -5.84 -12.07
C GLU A 186 -7.13 -5.42 -11.65
N THR A 187 -7.28 -5.07 -10.38
CA THR A 187 -8.41 -4.28 -9.88
C THR A 187 -7.91 -2.91 -9.47
N VAL A 188 -8.38 -1.85 -10.14
CA VAL A 188 -8.10 -0.47 -9.75
C VAL A 188 -8.76 -0.19 -8.40
N VAL A 189 -7.97 0.28 -7.44
CA VAL A 189 -8.45 0.68 -6.10
C VAL A 189 -8.71 2.17 -6.07
N LEU A 190 -7.76 2.97 -6.57
CA LEU A 190 -7.87 4.43 -6.65
C LEU A 190 -7.03 4.95 -7.81
N ASP A 191 -7.61 5.83 -8.61
CA ASP A 191 -6.87 6.74 -9.48
C ASP A 191 -6.76 8.10 -8.80
N ILE A 192 -5.59 8.71 -8.90
CA ILE A 192 -5.27 10.03 -8.39
C ILE A 192 -4.86 10.86 -9.60
N ASP A 193 -5.73 11.75 -10.02
CA ASP A 193 -5.46 12.63 -11.14
C ASP A 193 -4.24 13.51 -10.83
N GLN A 194 -3.37 13.69 -11.82
CA GLN A 194 -2.25 14.62 -11.73
C GLN A 194 -2.27 15.49 -12.98
N GLU A 195 -3.16 16.48 -12.98
CA GLU A 195 -3.41 17.43 -14.09
C GLU A 195 -2.28 18.48 -14.24
N ILE A 196 -1.04 18.02 -14.12
CA ILE A 196 0.18 18.83 -14.17
C ILE A 196 1.18 18.18 -15.13
N ALA A 197 2.04 18.99 -15.72
CA ALA A 197 2.99 18.53 -16.75
C ALA A 197 4.23 17.82 -16.17
N GLN A 198 4.50 18.01 -14.89
CA GLN A 198 5.65 17.52 -14.17
C GLN A 198 5.55 16.01 -13.93
N SER A 199 6.71 15.34 -13.87
CA SER A 199 6.82 13.88 -13.72
C SER A 199 7.53 13.47 -12.43
N ASN A 200 7.77 14.44 -11.53
CA ASN A 200 8.53 14.31 -10.31
C ASN A 200 7.72 14.75 -9.08
N HIS A 201 8.25 14.52 -7.89
CA HIS A 201 7.55 14.56 -6.61
C HIS A 201 6.30 13.67 -6.57
N ASN A 202 6.41 12.45 -7.08
CA ASN A 202 5.29 11.50 -7.13
C ASN A 202 5.04 10.81 -5.77
N GLY A 203 5.97 10.98 -4.82
CA GLY A 203 5.98 10.26 -3.55
C GLY A 203 6.08 8.75 -3.78
N GLY A 204 5.22 8.00 -3.09
CA GLY A 204 4.81 6.69 -3.57
C GLY A 204 4.99 5.54 -2.61
N ARG A 205 5.31 5.77 -1.33
CA ARG A 205 5.36 4.67 -0.37
C ARG A 205 3.95 4.16 -0.10
N LEU A 206 3.72 2.89 -0.35
CA LEU A 206 2.48 2.19 -0.06
C LEU A 206 2.70 1.18 1.07
N LEU A 207 1.88 1.21 2.12
CA LEU A 207 1.95 0.22 3.21
C LEU A 207 0.62 0.09 3.96
N PHE A 208 0.37 -1.08 4.54
CA PHE A 208 -0.73 -1.26 5.48
C PHE A 208 -0.29 -0.89 6.90
N GLY A 209 -1.11 -0.09 7.57
CA GLY A 209 -0.94 0.22 8.99
C GLY A 209 -1.48 -0.91 9.90
N PRO A 210 -1.12 -0.90 11.19
CA PRO A 210 -1.62 -1.88 12.16
C PRO A 210 -3.14 -1.76 12.40
N ASP A 211 -3.75 -0.65 12.00
CA ASP A 211 -5.20 -0.43 12.03
C ASP A 211 -5.94 -0.97 10.79
N GLY A 212 -5.22 -1.64 9.89
CA GLY A 212 -5.78 -2.32 8.72
C GLY A 212 -6.03 -1.42 7.51
N TYR A 213 -5.63 -0.15 7.56
CA TYR A 213 -5.79 0.78 6.43
C TYR A 213 -4.56 0.77 5.53
N LEU A 214 -4.79 1.05 4.24
CA LEU A 214 -3.74 1.28 3.27
C LEU A 214 -3.35 2.76 3.29
N TYR A 215 -2.06 3.02 3.50
CA TYR A 215 -1.45 4.34 3.55
C TYR A 215 -0.59 4.56 2.31
N LEU A 216 -0.80 5.71 1.67
CA LEU A 216 0.04 6.20 0.59
C LEU A 216 0.72 7.50 1.03
N SER A 217 2.05 7.59 0.85
CA SER A 217 2.72 8.89 0.77
C SER A 217 2.60 9.41 -0.66
N ILE A 218 2.10 10.63 -0.80
CA ILE A 218 1.98 11.30 -2.11
C ILE A 218 2.66 12.66 -2.01
N GLY A 219 3.36 13.04 -3.09
CA GLY A 219 3.97 14.36 -3.21
C GLY A 219 3.05 15.32 -3.97
N ASP A 220 3.47 16.58 -4.00
CA ASP A 220 2.76 17.71 -4.62
C ASP A 220 2.73 17.64 -6.16
N GLY A 221 3.37 16.63 -6.76
CA GLY A 221 3.39 16.45 -8.20
C GLY A 221 4.42 17.31 -8.96
N GLY A 222 5.27 18.06 -8.26
CA GLY A 222 6.58 18.42 -8.79
C GLY A 222 6.74 19.88 -9.20
N GLY A 223 7.94 20.12 -9.74
CA GLY A 223 8.44 21.47 -10.01
C GLY A 223 9.10 22.09 -8.78
N GLY A 224 10.33 22.58 -8.94
CA GLY A 224 11.03 23.29 -7.86
C GLY A 224 10.26 24.55 -7.46
N GLY A 225 9.93 24.65 -6.16
CA GLY A 225 9.19 25.79 -5.61
C GLY A 225 7.67 25.68 -5.71
N ASP A 226 7.12 24.49 -5.98
CA ASP A 226 5.67 24.22 -6.05
C ASP A 226 4.91 25.21 -6.96
N PRO A 227 5.24 25.25 -8.27
CA PRO A 227 4.69 26.25 -9.20
C PRO A 227 3.19 26.11 -9.45
N ASN A 228 2.60 24.95 -9.11
CA ASN A 228 1.18 24.69 -9.23
C ASN A 228 0.43 24.93 -7.90
N GLU A 229 1.14 25.24 -6.81
CA GLU A 229 0.62 25.47 -5.46
C GLU A 229 -0.18 24.27 -4.90
N THR A 230 0.17 23.06 -5.35
CA THR A 230 -0.47 21.77 -5.02
C THR A 230 0.16 21.09 -3.81
N GLY A 231 1.03 21.77 -3.07
CA GLY A 231 1.57 21.25 -1.82
C GLY A 231 0.73 21.60 -0.59
N GLN A 232 -0.22 22.52 -0.71
CA GLN A 232 -1.04 23.05 0.39
C GLN A 232 -2.54 23.19 0.03
N ASP A 233 -2.94 22.80 -1.18
CA ASP A 233 -4.33 22.74 -1.62
C ASP A 233 -5.04 21.48 -1.11
N ASN A 234 -5.66 21.62 0.07
CA ASN A 234 -6.41 20.54 0.69
C ASN A 234 -7.70 20.11 -0.06
N THR A 235 -7.97 20.66 -1.23
CA THR A 235 -9.04 20.24 -2.13
C THR A 235 -8.57 19.25 -3.21
N ASP A 236 -7.25 19.07 -3.34
CA ASP A 236 -6.60 18.07 -4.21
C ASP A 236 -5.98 16.93 -3.38
N LEU A 237 -5.95 15.72 -3.94
CA LEU A 237 -5.34 14.56 -3.32
C LEU A 237 -3.80 14.62 -3.31
N ILE A 238 -3.18 15.47 -4.13
CA ILE A 238 -1.72 15.65 -4.14
C ILE A 238 -1.21 16.67 -3.10
N GLY A 239 -2.07 17.51 -2.51
CA GLY A 239 -1.69 18.31 -1.34
C GLY A 239 -2.32 19.68 -1.26
#